data_AF-A0A0G3GTU7-F1
#
_entry.id   AF-A0A0G3GTU7-F1
#
_cell.length_a   1.000
_cell.length_b   1.000
_cell.length_c   1.000
_cell.angle_alpha   90.00
_cell.angle_beta   90.00
_cell.angle_gamma   90.00
#
_symmetry.space_group_name_H-M   'P 1'
#
loop_
_entity.id
_entity.type
_entity.pdbx_description
1 polymer ?
#
loop_
_entity_poly.entity_id
_entity_poly.type
_entity_poly.pdbx_seq_one_letter_code
_entity_poly.pdbx_strand_id
1 'polypeptide(L)'
;MSHVDFYKLQQKNDSLLLAALNLTILLAPRWVKFDGQITVNDEGKIKELPEGFFSVGQIEKKAGMDMAPDTKLAGPEGYGSSGRRRTLVEEETITLSFTAQEARIQNLESYYDLGVHEYKENAFYAKKRRNARVREYQALCIGYDGAPQEEIYPYWYYPNVSYEKRGKQQLVDNSTMDFPYELLAKEDPDFGALFGFGIAGPGFTPQLAAEMGIPEAIAVTKTFKFSLQGATGGTFDLRVGTVTVKGQAHNVTHNALQQALRSAGLEAVEVSGSAAAGFVFKKLGSKPVVDASKLTGGDFPKSVDVTEES
;
A
#
# COMPACT_ATOMS: atom_id res chain seq x y z
N MET A 1 9.30 -1.58 -42.22
CA MET A 1 9.09 -1.13 -40.83
C MET A 1 8.32 -2.24 -40.13
N SER A 2 8.81 -2.78 -39.01
CA SER A 2 8.04 -3.77 -38.26
C SER A 2 6.86 -3.07 -37.59
N HIS A 3 5.64 -3.46 -37.94
CA HIS A 3 4.44 -2.96 -37.29
C HIS A 3 4.40 -3.50 -35.86
N VAL A 4 4.27 -2.60 -34.88
CA VAL A 4 4.07 -2.97 -33.47
C VAL A 4 2.57 -3.13 -33.26
N ASP A 5 2.17 -4.26 -32.71
CA ASP A 5 0.78 -4.54 -32.34
C ASP A 5 0.27 -3.53 -31.30
N PHE A 6 -1.00 -3.10 -31.42
CA PHE A 6 -1.63 -2.12 -30.54
C PHE A 6 -1.53 -2.52 -29.05
N TYR A 7 -1.66 -3.81 -28.75
CA TYR A 7 -1.54 -4.31 -27.38
C TYR A 7 -0.11 -4.22 -26.82
N LYS A 8 0.90 -4.30 -27.68
CA LYS A 8 2.30 -4.07 -27.28
C LYS A 8 2.61 -2.60 -27.04
N LEU A 9 1.91 -1.69 -27.74
CA LEU A 9 1.97 -0.26 -27.48
C LEU A 9 1.30 0.11 -26.14
N GLN A 10 0.22 -0.58 -25.78
CA GLN A 10 -0.48 -0.33 -24.52
C GLN A 10 0.33 -0.77 -23.29
N GLN A 11 1.31 -1.67 -23.45
CA GLN A 11 2.13 -2.22 -22.36
C GLN A 11 1.29 -2.66 -21.16
N LYS A 12 0.17 -3.33 -21.47
CA LYS A 12 -0.82 -3.73 -20.48
C LYS A 12 -0.18 -4.65 -19.43
N ASN A 13 -0.30 -4.28 -18.15
CA ASN A 13 0.09 -5.12 -17.02
C ASN A 13 -1.09 -5.21 -16.04
N ASP A 14 -1.74 -6.38 -15.99
CA ASP A 14 -2.87 -6.63 -15.11
C ASP A 14 -2.45 -6.73 -13.63
N SER A 15 -1.20 -7.06 -13.33
CA SER A 15 -0.69 -7.16 -11.95
C SER A 15 -0.68 -5.83 -11.21
N LEU A 16 -0.65 -4.71 -11.95
CA LEU A 16 -0.66 -3.35 -11.39
C LEU A 16 -2.08 -2.79 -11.16
N LEU A 17 -3.12 -3.58 -11.44
CA LEU A 17 -4.49 -3.18 -11.17
C LEU A 17 -4.82 -3.40 -9.69
N LEU A 18 -4.75 -2.33 -8.91
CA LEU A 18 -5.13 -2.33 -7.51
C LEU A 18 -6.60 -1.92 -7.34
N ALA A 19 -7.32 -2.63 -6.47
CA ALA A 19 -8.70 -2.37 -6.11
C ALA A 19 -8.86 -2.27 -4.59
N ALA A 20 -9.35 -1.14 -4.09
CA ALA A 20 -9.71 -1.02 -2.67
C ALA A 20 -11.03 -1.77 -2.38
N LEU A 21 -10.95 -3.09 -2.24
CA LEU A 21 -12.09 -3.99 -1.95
C LEU A 21 -12.76 -3.67 -0.61
N ASN A 22 -11.96 -3.16 0.34
CA ASN A 22 -12.43 -2.58 1.59
C ASN A 22 -11.63 -1.31 1.88
N LEU A 23 -12.22 -0.38 2.64
CA LEU A 23 -11.61 0.90 2.96
C LEU A 23 -11.87 1.24 4.43
N THR A 24 -10.82 1.66 5.13
CA THR A 24 -10.94 2.25 6.47
C THR A 24 -10.38 3.66 6.48
N ILE A 25 -11.06 4.54 7.20
CA ILE A 25 -10.63 5.92 7.42
C ILE A 25 -10.41 6.10 8.92
N LEU A 26 -9.21 6.54 9.27
CA LEU A 26 -8.77 6.77 10.62
C LEU A 26 -8.42 8.23 10.78
N LEU A 27 -8.89 8.85 11.86
CA LEU A 27 -8.64 10.23 12.19
C LEU A 27 -7.88 10.32 13.51
N ALA A 28 -6.97 11.26 13.63
CA ALA A 28 -6.29 11.58 14.88
C ALA A 28 -6.24 13.10 15.07
N PRO A 29 -6.22 13.61 16.30
CA PRO A 29 -5.96 15.04 16.51
C PRO A 29 -4.59 15.45 15.95
N ARG A 30 -4.49 16.67 15.40
CA ARG A 30 -3.27 17.18 14.73
C ARG A 30 -1.97 17.08 15.55
N TRP A 31 -2.04 17.07 16.87
CA TRP A 31 -0.86 17.01 17.74
C TRP A 31 -0.29 15.60 17.93
N VAL A 32 -0.99 14.54 17.49
CA VAL A 32 -0.46 13.17 17.49
C VAL A 32 0.69 13.10 16.50
N LYS A 33 1.83 12.52 16.90
CA LYS A 33 2.99 12.40 15.99
C LYS A 33 2.90 11.08 15.22
N PHE A 34 2.90 11.18 13.89
CA PHE A 34 2.91 10.06 12.97
C PHE A 34 3.75 10.41 11.73
N ASP A 35 4.52 9.45 11.25
CA ASP A 35 5.49 9.58 10.15
C ASP A 35 4.85 9.39 8.76
N GLY A 36 3.58 9.00 8.71
CA GLY A 36 2.88 8.73 7.46
C GLY A 36 3.14 7.35 6.88
N GLN A 37 3.89 6.47 7.56
CA GLN A 37 4.18 5.12 7.11
C GLN A 37 3.38 4.08 7.90
N ILE A 38 2.69 3.19 7.17
CA ILE A 38 1.77 2.23 7.79
C ILE A 38 2.37 0.85 8.05
N THR A 39 3.62 0.56 7.65
CA THR A 39 4.26 -0.75 7.85
C THR A 39 5.58 -0.65 8.60
N VAL A 40 5.99 -1.74 9.27
CA VAL A 40 7.12 -1.74 10.23
C VAL A 40 8.37 -2.45 9.69
N ASN A 41 8.24 -3.34 8.69
CA ASN A 41 9.28 -4.32 8.34
C ASN A 41 9.07 -4.91 6.93
N ASP A 42 10.11 -5.57 6.39
CA ASP A 42 10.15 -6.24 5.06
C ASP A 42 8.98 -7.21 4.78
N GLU A 43 8.24 -7.62 5.82
CA GLU A 43 7.07 -8.51 5.71
C GLU A 43 5.79 -7.76 5.31
N GLY A 44 5.80 -6.43 5.24
CA GLY A 44 4.64 -5.63 4.80
C GLY A 44 3.47 -5.61 5.78
N LYS A 45 3.65 -5.98 7.04
CA LYS A 45 2.59 -5.96 8.06
C LYS A 45 2.28 -4.55 8.56
N ILE A 46 0.99 -4.27 8.79
CA ILE A 46 0.51 -2.97 9.29
C ILE A 46 1.02 -2.72 10.72
N LYS A 47 1.57 -1.53 10.94
CA LYS A 47 2.05 -1.01 12.23
C LYS A 47 0.88 -0.77 13.18
N GLU A 48 1.09 -1.04 14.47
CA GLU A 48 0.18 -0.53 15.50
C GLU A 48 0.21 1.00 15.48
N LEU A 49 -0.95 1.61 15.23
CA LEU A 49 -1.04 3.06 15.13
C LEU A 49 -0.86 3.71 16.50
N PRO A 50 -0.26 4.91 16.55
CA PRO A 50 -0.12 5.65 17.80
C PRO A 50 -1.46 5.86 18.52
N GLU A 51 -1.39 5.97 19.85
CA GLU A 51 -2.55 6.32 20.66
C GLU A 51 -3.14 7.67 20.19
N GLY A 52 -4.47 7.70 20.00
CA GLY A 52 -5.19 8.88 19.52
C GLY A 52 -5.79 8.74 18.12
N PHE A 53 -5.35 7.75 17.33
CA PHE A 53 -6.07 7.36 16.12
C PHE A 53 -7.39 6.67 16.48
N PHE A 54 -8.48 7.10 15.82
CA PHE A 54 -9.78 6.47 15.93
C PHE A 54 -10.38 6.22 14.55
N SER A 55 -11.13 5.13 14.42
CA SER A 55 -11.84 4.80 13.19
C SER A 55 -13.19 5.52 13.12
N VAL A 56 -13.56 5.99 11.92
CA VAL A 56 -14.91 6.49 11.63
C VAL A 56 -15.94 5.37 11.47
N GLY A 57 -15.52 4.11 11.59
CA GLY A 57 -16.36 2.94 11.35
C GLY A 57 -16.51 2.63 9.86
N GLN A 58 -17.50 1.81 9.52
CA GLN A 58 -17.84 1.54 8.13
C GLN A 58 -18.40 2.79 7.43
N ILE A 59 -17.93 3.00 6.21
CA ILE A 59 -18.44 4.03 5.31
C ILE A 59 -19.38 3.42 4.29
N GLU A 60 -20.26 4.24 3.73
CA GLU A 60 -21.20 3.80 2.70
C GLU A 60 -20.46 3.34 1.43
N LYS A 61 -20.64 2.07 1.03
CA LYS A 61 -20.00 1.49 -0.16
C LYS A 61 -20.33 2.24 -1.46
N LYS A 62 -21.54 2.79 -1.58
CA LYS A 62 -21.99 3.48 -2.80
C LYS A 62 -21.31 4.85 -2.95
N ALA A 63 -21.16 5.59 -1.86
CA ALA A 63 -20.46 6.87 -1.87
C ALA A 63 -18.95 6.66 -1.95
N GLY A 64 -18.44 5.60 -1.32
CA GLY A 64 -17.01 5.32 -1.24
C GLY A 64 -16.27 6.47 -0.53
N MET A 65 -15.02 6.67 -0.94
CA MET A 65 -14.24 7.84 -0.59
C MET A 65 -13.80 8.54 -1.88
N ASP A 66 -14.06 9.83 -1.97
CA ASP A 66 -13.58 10.68 -3.07
C ASP A 66 -12.38 11.50 -2.59
N MET A 67 -11.36 11.56 -3.43
CA MET A 67 -10.13 12.33 -3.25
C MET A 67 -9.97 13.25 -4.45
N ALA A 68 -10.44 14.48 -4.32
CA ALA A 68 -10.49 15.43 -5.43
C ALA A 68 -9.38 16.49 -5.27
N PRO A 69 -8.28 16.39 -6.03
CA PRO A 69 -7.29 17.46 -6.14
C PRO A 69 -7.88 18.63 -6.95
N ASP A 70 -7.65 19.85 -6.48
CA ASP A 70 -8.01 21.09 -7.16
C ASP A 70 -6.80 22.02 -7.26
N THR A 71 -6.64 22.67 -8.41
CA THR A 71 -5.55 23.62 -8.65
C THR A 71 -6.13 24.89 -9.26
N LYS A 72 -6.03 25.99 -8.53
CA LYS A 72 -6.42 27.31 -9.02
C LYS A 72 -5.24 27.95 -9.73
N LEU A 73 -5.46 28.27 -11.00
CA LEU A 73 -4.48 28.92 -11.86
C LEU A 73 -4.93 30.36 -12.14
N ALA A 74 -4.04 31.32 -11.94
CA ALA A 74 -4.24 32.70 -12.35
C ALA A 74 -3.03 33.26 -13.08
N GLY A 75 -3.12 34.50 -13.55
CA GLY A 75 -2.02 35.12 -14.24
C GLY A 75 -2.35 36.49 -14.80
N PRO A 76 -1.31 37.30 -15.09
CA PRO A 76 -1.52 38.63 -15.63
C PRO A 76 -2.12 38.56 -17.04
N GLU A 77 -3.23 39.26 -17.23
CA GLU A 77 -3.87 39.47 -18.53
C GLU A 77 -3.39 40.80 -19.13
N GLY A 78 -3.02 40.77 -20.40
CA GLY A 78 -2.56 41.97 -21.11
C GLY A 78 -3.74 42.69 -21.76
N TYR A 79 -3.83 44.00 -21.60
CA TYR A 79 -4.84 44.80 -22.29
C TYR A 79 -4.70 44.64 -23.82
N GLY A 80 -5.77 44.19 -24.48
CA GLY A 80 -5.78 43.87 -25.92
C GLY A 80 -5.34 42.44 -26.29
N SER A 81 -5.03 41.58 -25.31
CA SER A 81 -4.77 40.15 -25.52
C SER A 81 -5.97 39.33 -25.08
N SER A 82 -6.42 38.38 -25.90
CA SER A 82 -7.57 37.51 -25.59
C SER A 82 -7.26 36.40 -24.58
N GLY A 83 -6.00 36.26 -24.17
CA GLY A 83 -5.56 35.23 -23.23
C GLY A 83 -4.54 35.73 -22.21
N ARG A 84 -4.40 34.93 -21.15
CA ARG A 84 -3.41 35.11 -20.07
C ARG A 84 -2.00 35.11 -20.64
N ARG A 85 -1.15 36.04 -20.18
CA ARG A 85 0.25 36.15 -20.64
C ARG A 85 1.20 35.19 -19.93
N ARG A 86 0.81 34.72 -18.75
CA ARG A 86 1.54 33.73 -17.95
C ARG A 86 0.55 32.98 -17.08
N THR A 87 0.84 31.73 -16.75
CA THR A 87 0.09 30.95 -15.76
C THR A 87 0.92 30.85 -14.48
N LEU A 88 0.28 31.11 -13.35
CA LEU A 88 0.78 31.01 -11.99
C LEU A 88 -0.20 30.12 -11.22
N VAL A 89 0.33 29.24 -10.37
CA VAL A 89 -0.47 28.45 -9.43
C VAL A 89 -0.76 29.34 -8.23
N GLU A 90 -2.04 29.58 -7.93
CA GLU A 90 -2.46 30.36 -6.76
C GLU A 90 -2.70 29.47 -5.55
N GLU A 91 -3.35 28.33 -5.76
CA GLU A 91 -3.76 27.42 -4.70
C GLU A 91 -3.78 25.99 -5.23
N GLU A 92 -3.30 25.04 -4.42
CA GLU A 92 -3.45 23.61 -4.65
C GLU A 92 -4.05 23.01 -3.38
N THR A 93 -5.18 22.32 -3.52
CA THR A 93 -5.90 21.72 -2.39
C THR A 93 -6.37 20.31 -2.73
N ILE A 94 -6.65 19.51 -1.70
CA ILE A 94 -7.28 18.20 -1.87
C ILE A 94 -8.47 18.13 -0.93
N THR A 95 -9.61 17.70 -1.45
CA THR A 95 -10.80 17.42 -0.65
C THR A 95 -11.02 15.93 -0.49
N LEU A 96 -11.34 15.50 0.72
CA LEU A 96 -11.67 14.11 1.07
C LEU A 96 -13.14 14.04 1.45
N SER A 97 -13.93 13.31 0.67
CA SER A 97 -15.36 13.16 0.90
C SER A 97 -15.71 11.72 1.22
N PHE A 98 -16.42 11.48 2.31
CA PHE A 98 -16.90 10.15 2.70
C PHE A 98 -18.15 10.24 3.58
N THR A 99 -18.90 9.15 3.65
CA THR A 99 -20.14 9.04 4.45
C THR A 99 -19.98 7.96 5.50
N ALA A 100 -19.89 8.34 6.78
CA ALA A 100 -19.89 7.36 7.87
C ALA A 100 -21.32 6.93 8.22
N GLN A 101 -21.52 5.65 8.55
CA GLN A 101 -22.85 5.09 8.85
C GLN A 101 -23.04 4.77 10.34
N GLU A 102 -21.96 4.82 11.13
CA GLU A 102 -22.00 4.46 12.54
C GLU A 102 -22.16 5.70 13.44
N ALA A 103 -23.14 5.67 14.36
CA ALA A 103 -23.38 6.72 15.35
C ALA A 103 -22.39 6.67 16.53
N ARG A 104 -21.09 6.63 16.25
CA ARG A 104 -20.03 6.70 17.27
C ARG A 104 -19.95 8.10 17.86
N ILE A 105 -19.52 8.21 19.12
CA ILE A 105 -19.38 9.52 19.75
C ILE A 105 -18.44 10.43 18.96
N GLN A 106 -17.37 9.90 18.38
CA GLN A 106 -16.44 10.65 17.53
C GLN A 106 -17.13 11.19 16.27
N ASN A 107 -17.93 10.37 15.59
CA ASN A 107 -18.68 10.80 14.39
C ASN A 107 -19.73 11.85 14.74
N LEU A 108 -20.44 11.68 15.86
CA LEU A 108 -21.43 12.63 16.37
C LEU A 108 -20.78 13.95 16.82
N GLU A 109 -19.63 13.88 17.51
CA GLU A 109 -18.82 15.05 17.87
C GLU A 109 -18.39 15.82 16.64
N SER A 110 -17.85 15.13 15.64
CA SER A 110 -17.39 15.73 14.40
C SER A 110 -18.53 16.34 13.59
N TYR A 111 -19.68 15.67 13.51
CA TYR A 111 -20.82 16.10 12.70
C TYR A 111 -21.64 17.23 13.38
N TYR A 112 -21.95 17.11 14.67
CA TYR A 112 -22.77 18.11 15.35
C TYR A 112 -21.96 19.19 16.09
N ASP A 113 -20.63 19.06 16.19
CA ASP A 113 -19.77 19.88 17.05
C ASP A 113 -20.28 19.91 18.50
N LEU A 114 -20.31 18.72 19.11
CA LEU A 114 -20.85 18.54 20.46
C LEU A 114 -20.02 19.29 21.51
N GLY A 115 -20.72 19.97 22.41
CA GLY A 115 -20.17 20.70 23.55
C GLY A 115 -20.19 19.88 24.82
N VAL A 116 -21.38 19.39 25.16
CA VAL A 116 -21.63 18.51 26.31
C VAL A 116 -22.41 17.32 25.79
N HIS A 117 -22.05 16.12 26.22
CA HIS A 117 -22.81 14.91 25.98
C HIS A 117 -22.87 14.10 27.27
N GLU A 118 -24.03 13.52 27.55
CA GLU A 118 -24.25 12.70 28.73
C GLU A 118 -25.15 11.50 28.37
N TYR A 119 -24.93 10.41 29.09
CA TYR A 119 -25.84 9.27 29.08
C TYR A 119 -26.51 9.18 30.44
N LYS A 120 -27.84 9.30 30.47
CA LYS A 120 -28.63 9.22 31.69
C LYS A 120 -29.98 8.59 31.38
N GLU A 121 -30.48 7.74 32.28
CA GLU A 121 -31.83 7.16 32.19
C GLU A 121 -32.09 6.46 30.84
N ASN A 122 -31.10 5.74 30.31
CA ASN A 122 -31.14 5.07 29.01
C ASN A 122 -31.32 5.99 27.79
N ALA A 123 -31.02 7.28 27.95
CA ALA A 123 -31.00 8.25 26.88
C ALA A 123 -29.61 8.87 26.72
N PHE A 124 -29.14 8.94 25.47
CA PHE A 124 -28.03 9.80 25.10
C PHE A 124 -28.58 11.19 24.78
N TYR A 125 -28.00 12.20 25.42
CA TYR A 125 -28.35 13.59 25.14
C TYR A 125 -27.07 14.40 24.96
N ALA A 126 -27.04 15.23 23.92
CA ALA A 126 -25.90 16.09 23.65
C ALA A 126 -26.34 17.47 23.18
N LYS A 127 -25.60 18.50 23.58
CA LYS A 127 -25.79 19.88 23.16
C LYS A 127 -24.66 20.28 22.23
N LYS A 128 -25.01 20.82 21.07
CA LYS A 128 -24.06 21.48 20.17
C LYS A 128 -23.43 22.71 20.84
N ARG A 129 -22.16 22.99 20.56
CA ARG A 129 -21.49 24.21 21.02
C ARG A 129 -22.14 25.44 20.39
N ARG A 130 -22.24 26.52 21.17
CA ARG A 130 -22.70 27.82 20.65
C ARG A 130 -21.71 28.39 19.62
N ASN A 131 -20.41 28.23 19.87
CA ASN A 131 -19.36 28.67 18.95
C ASN A 131 -18.78 27.46 18.23
N ALA A 132 -18.94 27.42 16.91
CA ALA A 132 -18.35 26.38 16.09
C ALA A 132 -16.83 26.48 16.16
N ARG A 133 -16.14 25.38 16.50
CA ARG A 133 -14.68 25.30 16.34
C ARG A 133 -14.35 24.41 15.17
N VAL A 134 -13.52 24.93 14.26
CA VAL A 134 -12.90 24.11 13.23
C VAL A 134 -11.80 23.31 13.92
N ARG A 135 -12.03 22.00 14.11
CA ARG A 135 -11.02 21.09 14.62
C ARG A 135 -10.17 20.61 13.45
N GLU A 136 -8.86 20.61 13.66
CA GLU A 136 -7.89 20.07 12.71
C GLU A 136 -7.49 18.66 13.15
N TYR A 137 -7.41 17.77 12.16
CA TYR A 137 -7.08 16.37 12.33
C TYR A 137 -5.95 15.98 11.39
N GLN A 138 -5.41 14.80 11.62
CA GLN A 138 -4.70 13.99 10.64
C GLN A 138 -5.68 12.93 10.12
N ALA A 139 -5.63 12.60 8.83
CA ALA A 139 -6.42 11.54 8.24
C ALA A 139 -5.53 10.48 7.60
N LEU A 140 -5.80 9.22 7.91
CA LEU A 140 -5.16 8.06 7.32
C LEU A 140 -6.23 7.17 6.68
N CYS A 141 -6.12 6.99 5.37
CA CYS A 141 -7.06 6.20 4.57
C CYS A 141 -6.31 4.98 4.05
N ILE A 142 -6.82 3.78 4.34
CA ILE A 142 -6.17 2.51 3.99
C ILE A 142 -7.15 1.65 3.22
N GLY A 143 -6.84 1.40 1.95
CA GLY A 143 -7.51 0.39 1.15
C GLY A 143 -6.98 -1.00 1.45
N TYR A 144 -7.84 -2.00 1.27
CA TYR A 144 -7.50 -3.41 1.33
C TYR A 144 -7.71 -4.01 -0.05
N ASP A 145 -6.68 -4.67 -0.57
CA ASP A 145 -6.73 -5.47 -1.78
C ASP A 145 -6.00 -6.80 -1.56
N GLY A 146 -6.21 -7.76 -2.46
CA GLY A 146 -5.52 -9.05 -2.46
C GLY A 146 -6.23 -10.15 -1.65
N ALA A 147 -5.60 -11.32 -1.66
CA ALA A 147 -6.06 -12.49 -0.93
C ALA A 147 -5.43 -12.54 0.48
N PRO A 148 -6.01 -13.30 1.43
CA PRO A 148 -5.38 -13.50 2.73
C PRO A 148 -3.93 -14.00 2.57
N GLN A 149 -2.97 -13.40 3.30
CA GLN A 149 -1.51 -13.57 3.21
C GLN A 149 -0.81 -12.93 2.01
N GLU A 150 -1.54 -12.39 1.04
CA GLU A 150 -1.01 -11.63 -0.10
C GLU A 150 -1.69 -10.26 -0.17
N GLU A 151 -1.98 -9.68 0.99
CA GLU A 151 -2.69 -8.41 1.08
C GLU A 151 -1.84 -7.26 0.54
N ILE A 152 -2.50 -6.34 -0.15
CA ILE A 152 -1.94 -5.07 -0.61
C ILE A 152 -2.75 -3.94 0.02
N TYR A 153 -2.03 -2.98 0.60
CA TYR A 153 -2.57 -1.85 1.34
C TYR A 153 -2.18 -0.54 0.65
N PRO A 154 -2.92 -0.09 -0.38
CA PRO A 154 -2.79 1.28 -0.85
C PRO A 154 -3.27 2.24 0.25
N TYR A 155 -2.49 3.27 0.55
CA TYR A 155 -2.81 4.19 1.63
C TYR A 155 -2.50 5.65 1.27
N TRP A 156 -3.23 6.54 1.94
CA TRP A 156 -3.10 7.98 1.84
C TRP A 156 -3.08 8.58 3.23
N TYR A 157 -2.09 9.42 3.49
CA TYR A 157 -1.89 10.10 4.76
C TYR A 157 -1.93 11.62 4.56
N TYR A 158 -2.85 12.27 5.27
CA TYR A 158 -3.01 13.71 5.28
C TYR A 158 -2.64 14.24 6.67
N PRO A 159 -1.50 14.92 6.83
CA PRO A 159 -1.00 15.39 8.12
C PRO A 159 -1.82 16.56 8.69
N ASN A 160 -2.56 17.28 7.84
CA ASN A 160 -3.43 18.35 8.25
C ASN A 160 -4.71 18.36 7.41
N VAL A 161 -5.84 18.11 8.06
CA VAL A 161 -7.16 18.24 7.47
C VAL A 161 -8.10 18.98 8.41
N SER A 162 -9.04 19.73 7.86
CA SER A 162 -10.14 20.32 8.63
C SER A 162 -11.47 20.05 7.97
N TYR A 163 -12.53 19.96 8.78
CA TYR A 163 -13.89 19.89 8.26
C TYR A 163 -14.23 21.17 7.48
N GLU A 164 -14.43 21.01 6.18
CA GLU A 164 -14.83 22.09 5.27
C GLU A 164 -16.35 22.15 5.20
N LYS A 165 -16.98 20.99 4.91
CA LYS A 165 -18.44 20.86 4.86
C LYS A 165 -18.91 19.61 5.59
N ARG A 166 -20.13 19.73 6.09
CA ARG A 166 -20.92 18.60 6.60
C ARG A 166 -22.12 18.50 5.67
N GLY A 167 -22.29 17.33 5.05
CA GLY A 167 -23.35 17.14 4.07
C GLY A 167 -24.72 17.15 4.73
N LYS A 168 -25.77 17.01 3.91
CA LYS A 168 -27.14 16.89 4.42
C LYS A 168 -27.34 15.53 5.07
N GLN A 169 -27.76 15.51 6.34
CA GLN A 169 -28.30 14.30 6.95
C GLN A 169 -29.78 14.15 6.59
N GLN A 170 -30.13 12.98 6.07
CA GLN A 170 -31.49 12.64 5.70
C GLN A 170 -31.90 11.37 6.44
N LEU A 171 -33.09 11.39 7.05
CA LEU A 171 -33.66 10.24 7.73
C LEU A 171 -34.78 9.70 6.87
N VAL A 172 -34.61 8.50 6.34
CA VAL A 172 -35.60 7.77 5.55
C VAL A 172 -35.71 6.35 6.09
N ASP A 173 -36.90 5.77 6.04
CA ASP A 173 -37.22 4.47 6.64
C ASP A 173 -36.40 3.30 6.04
N ASN A 174 -35.94 3.46 4.79
CA ASN A 174 -35.19 2.43 4.06
C ASN A 174 -33.68 2.70 3.98
N SER A 175 -33.11 3.54 4.86
CA SER A 175 -31.67 3.81 4.89
C SER A 175 -31.15 3.90 6.32
N THR A 176 -29.84 3.70 6.48
CA THR A 176 -29.13 4.01 7.71
C THR A 176 -29.08 5.51 7.95
N MET A 177 -28.83 5.89 9.20
CA MET A 177 -28.50 7.27 9.53
C MET A 177 -27.06 7.55 9.09
N ASP A 178 -26.92 8.42 8.10
CA ASP A 178 -25.63 8.71 7.48
C ASP A 178 -25.07 10.05 7.95
N PHE A 179 -23.74 10.11 8.04
CA PHE A 179 -22.97 11.29 8.45
C PHE A 179 -21.95 11.63 7.35
N PRO A 180 -22.35 12.41 6.33
CA PRO A 180 -21.46 12.82 5.24
C PRO A 180 -20.50 13.94 5.68
N TYR A 181 -19.22 13.76 5.37
CA TYR A 181 -18.13 14.68 5.67
C TYR A 181 -17.36 15.08 4.41
N GLU A 182 -16.91 16.33 4.38
CA GLU A 182 -15.92 16.86 3.44
C GLU A 182 -14.78 17.47 4.27
N LEU A 183 -13.59 16.89 4.14
CA LEU A 183 -12.36 17.37 4.75
C LEU A 183 -11.52 18.10 3.70
N LEU A 184 -10.95 19.25 4.07
CA LEU A 184 -9.98 19.97 3.25
C LEU A 184 -8.57 19.72 3.79
N ALA A 185 -7.69 19.20 2.94
CA ALA A 185 -6.28 19.04 3.24
C ALA A 185 -5.54 20.38 3.20
N LYS A 186 -4.63 20.56 4.13
CA LYS A 186 -3.78 21.75 4.27
C LYS A 186 -2.33 21.31 4.34
N GLU A 187 -1.42 22.21 3.97
CA GLU A 187 0.00 21.98 4.17
C GLU A 187 0.32 21.85 5.66
N ASP A 188 1.20 20.90 6.00
CA ASP A 188 1.77 20.78 7.33
C ASP A 188 3.27 21.14 7.27
N PRO A 189 3.70 22.25 7.89
CA PRO A 189 5.11 22.63 7.95
C PRO A 189 6.03 21.56 8.56
N ASP A 190 5.51 20.73 9.49
CA ASP A 190 6.29 19.66 10.13
C ASP A 190 6.51 18.47 9.20
N PHE A 191 5.56 18.19 8.29
CA PHE A 191 5.63 17.06 7.36
C PHE A 191 6.35 17.44 6.06
N GLY A 192 6.31 18.72 5.67
CA GLY A 192 6.98 19.24 4.47
C GLY A 192 6.28 18.90 3.15
N ALA A 193 5.05 18.38 3.21
CA ALA A 193 4.22 18.08 2.05
C ALA A 193 2.72 18.19 2.39
N LEU A 194 1.87 18.30 1.37
CA LEU A 194 0.41 18.36 1.53
C LEU A 194 -0.19 17.01 1.98
N PHE A 195 0.32 15.92 1.43
CA PHE A 195 -0.09 14.55 1.76
C PHE A 195 1.02 13.57 1.39
N GLY A 196 0.99 12.39 2.00
CA GLY A 196 1.77 11.23 1.59
C GLY A 196 0.85 10.16 1.01
N PHE A 197 1.36 9.36 0.10
CA PHE A 197 0.68 8.16 -0.38
C PHE A 197 1.70 7.04 -0.51
N GLY A 198 1.20 5.81 -0.49
CA GLY A 198 2.05 4.65 -0.71
C GLY A 198 1.24 3.38 -0.90
N ILE A 199 1.96 2.32 -1.20
CA ILE A 199 1.43 0.97 -1.26
C ILE A 199 2.30 0.14 -0.35
N ALA A 200 1.66 -0.63 0.52
CA ALA A 200 2.34 -1.55 1.42
C ALA A 200 1.64 -2.91 1.40
N GLY A 201 2.07 -3.85 2.24
CA GLY A 201 1.46 -5.17 2.33
C GLY A 201 2.39 -6.29 1.85
N PRO A 202 2.21 -7.52 2.35
CA PRO A 202 2.99 -8.68 1.93
C PRO A 202 2.84 -9.00 0.43
N GLY A 203 1.71 -8.65 -0.18
CA GLY A 203 1.48 -8.81 -1.62
C GLY A 203 2.22 -7.79 -2.48
N PHE A 204 2.67 -6.66 -1.91
CA PHE A 204 3.45 -5.66 -2.65
C PHE A 204 4.92 -6.05 -2.73
N THR A 205 5.21 -6.99 -3.62
CA THR A 205 6.55 -7.57 -3.78
C THR A 205 7.54 -6.59 -4.44
N PRO A 206 8.85 -6.76 -4.21
CA PRO A 206 9.89 -6.04 -4.94
C PRO A 206 9.76 -6.11 -6.47
N GLN A 207 9.28 -7.25 -6.99
CA GLN A 207 9.02 -7.45 -8.41
C GLN A 207 7.86 -6.57 -8.90
N LEU A 208 6.76 -6.53 -8.14
CA LEU A 208 5.61 -5.68 -8.47
C LEU A 208 5.97 -4.19 -8.38
N ALA A 209 6.76 -3.80 -7.39
CA ALA A 209 7.28 -2.44 -7.27
C ALA A 209 8.21 -2.07 -8.44
N ALA A 210 9.03 -3.01 -8.93
CA ALA A 210 9.85 -2.82 -10.12
C ALA A 210 9.01 -2.69 -11.39
N GLU A 211 7.95 -3.49 -11.54
CA GLU A 211 6.99 -3.37 -12.65
C GLU A 211 6.26 -2.03 -12.63
N MET A 212 6.01 -1.47 -11.44
CA MET A 212 5.47 -0.11 -11.26
C MET A 212 6.48 0.98 -11.63
N GLY A 213 7.75 0.63 -11.85
CA GLY A 213 8.82 1.55 -12.21
C GLY A 213 9.58 2.14 -11.02
N ILE A 214 9.50 1.54 -9.83
CA ILE A 214 10.35 1.91 -8.68
C ILE A 214 11.71 1.20 -8.82
N PRO A 215 12.79 1.91 -9.21
CA PRO A 215 14.07 1.28 -9.56
C PRO A 215 14.81 0.71 -8.34
N GLU A 216 14.54 1.25 -7.16
CA GLU A 216 15.17 0.84 -5.90
C GLU A 216 14.57 -0.44 -5.29
N ALA A 217 13.44 -0.92 -5.79
CA ALA A 217 12.77 -2.10 -5.24
C ALA A 217 13.58 -3.40 -5.45
N ILE A 218 14.31 -3.52 -6.56
CA ILE A 218 15.19 -4.65 -6.85
C ILE A 218 16.47 -4.62 -5.97
N ALA A 219 16.73 -3.49 -5.29
CA ALA A 219 17.91 -3.31 -4.44
C ALA A 219 17.75 -3.90 -3.02
N VAL A 220 16.60 -4.48 -2.67
CA VAL A 220 16.48 -5.31 -1.45
C VAL A 220 17.15 -6.67 -1.73
N THR A 221 18.47 -6.64 -1.83
CA THR A 221 19.34 -7.79 -2.08
C THR A 221 19.43 -8.67 -0.84
N LYS A 222 18.48 -9.59 -0.67
CA LYS A 222 18.69 -10.72 0.23
C LYS A 222 19.61 -11.73 -0.45
N THR A 223 20.67 -12.11 0.24
CA THR A 223 21.58 -13.17 -0.20
C THR A 223 21.15 -14.45 0.47
N PHE A 224 20.88 -15.50 -0.30
CA PHE A 224 20.50 -16.80 0.23
C PHE A 224 21.50 -17.86 -0.19
N LYS A 225 21.77 -18.80 0.72
CA LYS A 225 22.68 -19.91 0.47
C LYS A 225 22.03 -21.23 0.82
N PHE A 226 22.22 -22.22 -0.04
CA PHE A 226 21.91 -23.62 0.28
C PHE A 226 22.94 -24.55 -0.36
N SER A 227 23.10 -25.75 0.20
CA SER A 227 24.03 -26.76 -0.30
C SER A 227 23.31 -28.06 -0.62
N LEU A 228 23.79 -28.76 -1.65
CA LEU A 228 23.36 -30.10 -2.02
C LEU A 228 24.47 -31.13 -1.73
N GLN A 229 25.38 -30.80 -0.81
CA GLN A 229 26.49 -31.68 -0.40
C GLN A 229 25.96 -33.05 0.02
N GLY A 230 26.48 -34.11 -0.60
CA GLY A 230 26.08 -35.50 -0.35
C GLY A 230 25.12 -36.10 -1.38
N ALA A 231 24.48 -35.28 -2.23
CA ALA A 231 23.70 -35.78 -3.36
C ALA A 231 24.63 -36.29 -4.47
N THR A 232 24.37 -37.51 -4.97
CA THR A 232 25.11 -38.15 -6.06
C THR A 232 24.27 -38.32 -7.33
N GLY A 233 23.00 -37.92 -7.30
CA GLY A 233 22.07 -38.06 -8.42
C GLY A 233 20.71 -37.39 -8.18
N GLY A 234 19.83 -37.48 -9.18
CA GLY A 234 18.45 -36.99 -9.12
C GLY A 234 18.28 -35.52 -9.51
N THR A 235 17.09 -34.99 -9.20
CA THR A 235 16.70 -33.61 -9.49
C THR A 235 16.11 -32.90 -8.27
N PHE A 236 16.07 -31.57 -8.29
CA PHE A 236 15.42 -30.74 -7.30
C PHE A 236 14.56 -29.67 -7.98
N ASP A 237 13.55 -29.18 -7.28
CA ASP A 237 12.72 -28.04 -7.69
C ASP A 237 13.05 -26.85 -6.77
N LEU A 238 13.12 -25.64 -7.34
CA LEU A 238 13.41 -24.40 -6.63
C LEU A 238 12.22 -23.46 -6.75
N ARG A 239 11.67 -23.02 -5.62
CA ARG A 239 10.60 -22.01 -5.58
C ARG A 239 11.11 -20.73 -4.93
N VAL A 240 10.86 -19.60 -5.58
CA VAL A 240 11.12 -18.25 -5.04
C VAL A 240 9.85 -17.44 -5.22
N GLY A 241 9.14 -17.15 -4.13
CA GLY A 241 7.81 -16.54 -4.20
C GLY A 241 6.84 -17.40 -5.01
N THR A 242 6.29 -16.83 -6.08
CA THR A 242 5.39 -17.50 -7.03
C THR A 242 6.11 -18.24 -8.16
N VAL A 243 7.40 -17.97 -8.38
CA VAL A 243 8.21 -18.56 -9.46
C VAL A 243 8.73 -19.93 -9.03
N THR A 244 8.51 -20.95 -9.86
CA THR A 244 9.02 -22.32 -9.63
C THR A 244 9.83 -22.81 -10.82
N VAL A 245 11.10 -23.14 -10.59
CA VAL A 245 11.98 -23.80 -11.56
C VAL A 245 12.08 -25.28 -11.20
N LYS A 246 11.58 -26.15 -12.08
CA LYS A 246 11.49 -27.59 -11.81
C LYS A 246 12.62 -28.38 -12.49
N GLY A 247 12.88 -29.57 -11.96
CA GLY A 247 13.70 -30.61 -12.59
C GLY A 247 15.17 -30.27 -12.74
N GLN A 248 15.72 -29.42 -11.87
CA GLN A 248 17.12 -29.04 -11.94
C GLN A 248 17.99 -30.23 -11.52
N ALA A 249 18.96 -30.59 -12.35
CA ALA A 249 19.85 -31.70 -12.06
C ALA A 249 20.70 -31.41 -10.80
N HIS A 250 20.99 -32.43 -9.99
CA HIS A 250 21.83 -32.28 -8.80
C HIS A 250 23.20 -31.61 -9.06
N ASN A 251 23.74 -31.76 -10.27
CA ASN A 251 25.02 -31.21 -10.71
C ASN A 251 24.87 -29.99 -11.66
N VAL A 252 23.71 -29.31 -11.63
CA VAL A 252 23.48 -28.10 -12.42
C VAL A 252 24.57 -27.06 -12.14
N THR A 253 25.03 -26.35 -13.17
CA THR A 253 25.99 -25.25 -13.00
C THR A 253 25.27 -23.99 -12.53
N HIS A 254 25.95 -23.10 -11.79
CA HIS A 254 25.35 -21.83 -11.37
C HIS A 254 24.86 -21.01 -12.59
N ASN A 255 25.58 -21.05 -13.71
CA ASN A 255 25.16 -20.37 -14.95
C ASN A 255 23.84 -20.92 -15.51
N ALA A 256 23.68 -22.24 -15.56
CA ALA A 256 22.45 -22.86 -16.05
C ALA A 256 21.27 -22.60 -15.09
N LEU A 257 21.53 -22.64 -13.78
CA LEU A 257 20.52 -22.37 -12.76
C LEU A 257 20.07 -20.89 -12.77
N GLN A 258 21.02 -19.96 -12.94
CA GLN A 258 20.74 -18.54 -13.12
C GLN A 258 19.89 -18.31 -14.37
N GLN A 259 20.25 -18.94 -15.50
CA GLN A 259 19.49 -18.81 -16.73
C GLN A 259 18.06 -19.33 -16.56
N ALA A 260 17.88 -20.48 -15.92
CA ALA A 260 16.56 -21.05 -15.65
C ALA A 260 15.68 -20.12 -14.80
N LEU A 261 16.25 -19.48 -13.78
CA LEU A 261 15.52 -18.51 -12.94
C LEU A 261 15.18 -17.22 -13.69
N ARG A 262 16.10 -16.70 -14.50
CA ARG A 262 15.85 -15.52 -15.34
C ARG A 262 14.77 -15.79 -16.39
N SER A 263 14.83 -16.94 -17.04
CA SER A 263 13.79 -17.39 -17.98
C SER A 263 12.43 -17.64 -17.31
N ALA A 264 12.41 -17.87 -16.00
CA ALA A 264 11.19 -18.01 -15.22
C ALA A 264 10.67 -16.68 -14.63
N GLY A 265 11.30 -15.54 -14.94
CA GLY A 265 10.83 -14.20 -14.56
C GLY A 265 11.70 -13.47 -13.51
N LEU A 266 12.77 -14.09 -13.00
CA LEU A 266 13.67 -13.46 -12.03
C LEU A 266 14.89 -12.84 -12.72
N GLU A 267 14.67 -11.87 -13.59
CA GLU A 267 15.67 -11.35 -14.54
C GLU A 267 16.96 -10.81 -13.87
N ALA A 268 16.83 -10.25 -12.66
CA ALA A 268 17.94 -9.64 -11.92
C ALA A 268 18.75 -10.63 -11.05
N VAL A 269 18.35 -11.90 -10.94
CA VAL A 269 19.01 -12.86 -10.04
C VAL A 269 20.47 -13.12 -10.45
N GLU A 270 21.33 -13.24 -9.45
CA GLU A 270 22.72 -13.68 -9.61
C GLU A 270 22.94 -14.96 -8.82
N VAL A 271 23.50 -15.99 -9.47
CA VAL A 271 23.79 -17.28 -8.84
C VAL A 271 25.28 -17.56 -8.97
N SER A 272 25.90 -17.93 -7.85
CA SER A 272 27.30 -18.35 -7.80
C SER A 272 27.45 -19.62 -6.98
N GLY A 273 28.66 -20.20 -6.98
CA GLY A 273 28.95 -21.44 -6.25
C GLY A 273 28.64 -22.72 -7.03
N SER A 274 28.44 -23.81 -6.30
CA SER A 274 28.24 -25.15 -6.85
C SER A 274 27.42 -26.03 -5.91
N ALA A 275 26.91 -27.14 -6.41
CA ALA A 275 26.12 -28.09 -5.62
C ALA A 275 26.83 -28.57 -4.35
N ALA A 276 28.16 -28.78 -4.40
CA ALA A 276 28.94 -29.28 -3.27
C ALA A 276 29.39 -28.18 -2.30
N ALA A 277 29.75 -26.99 -2.81
CA ALA A 277 30.21 -25.86 -1.99
C ALA A 277 29.05 -24.98 -1.45
N GLY A 278 27.85 -25.18 -2.00
CA GLY A 278 26.68 -24.34 -1.80
C GLY A 278 26.49 -23.35 -2.95
N PHE A 279 25.23 -23.21 -3.37
CA PHE A 279 24.81 -22.14 -4.26
C PHE A 279 24.49 -20.89 -3.44
N VAL A 280 24.97 -19.75 -3.91
CA VAL A 280 24.69 -18.43 -3.33
C VAL A 280 23.89 -17.63 -4.34
N PHE A 281 22.69 -17.23 -3.94
CA PHE A 281 21.76 -16.43 -4.72
C PHE A 281 21.73 -15.02 -4.18
N LYS A 282 21.91 -14.04 -5.05
CA LYS A 282 21.77 -12.62 -4.73
C LYS A 282 20.60 -12.03 -5.51
N LYS A 283 20.12 -10.87 -5.05
CA LYS A 283 19.02 -10.12 -5.68
C LYS A 283 17.71 -10.94 -5.70
N LEU A 284 17.45 -11.69 -4.63
CA LEU A 284 16.19 -12.40 -4.44
C LEU A 284 15.25 -11.60 -3.55
N GLY A 285 13.98 -11.48 -3.98
CA GLY A 285 12.94 -10.78 -3.22
C GLY A 285 12.27 -11.62 -2.12
N SER A 286 12.54 -12.92 -2.06
CA SER A 286 12.01 -13.82 -1.03
C SER A 286 12.92 -15.02 -0.80
N LYS A 287 12.79 -15.66 0.37
CA LYS A 287 13.56 -16.85 0.74
C LYS A 287 13.22 -18.03 -0.19
N PRO A 288 14.22 -18.63 -0.87
CA PRO A 288 14.00 -19.83 -1.67
C PRO A 288 13.52 -21.01 -0.83
N VAL A 289 12.68 -21.85 -1.45
CA VAL A 289 12.33 -23.17 -0.96
C VAL A 289 12.90 -24.20 -1.94
N VAL A 290 13.70 -25.13 -1.43
CA VAL A 290 14.32 -26.20 -2.22
C VAL A 290 13.60 -27.51 -1.93
N ASP A 291 12.86 -28.03 -2.92
CA ASP A 291 12.30 -29.38 -2.84
C ASP A 291 13.34 -30.38 -3.36
N ALA A 292 13.98 -31.05 -2.41
CA ALA A 292 15.03 -32.03 -2.63
C ALA A 292 14.53 -33.49 -2.56
N SER A 293 13.22 -33.72 -2.57
CA SER A 293 12.62 -35.05 -2.40
C SER A 293 13.05 -36.08 -3.46
N LYS A 294 13.48 -35.59 -4.64
CA LYS A 294 13.92 -36.40 -5.80
C LYS A 294 15.45 -36.51 -5.92
N LEU A 295 16.22 -35.96 -4.98
CA LEU A 295 17.67 -36.15 -4.93
C LEU A 295 18.02 -37.54 -4.37
N THR A 296 19.11 -38.12 -4.88
CA THR A 296 19.61 -39.44 -4.48
C THR A 296 21.08 -39.35 -4.05
N GLY A 297 21.49 -40.16 -3.09
CA GLY A 297 22.86 -40.17 -2.54
C GLY A 297 22.86 -40.68 -1.09
N GLY A 298 23.81 -41.56 -0.76
CA GLY A 298 23.74 -42.50 0.38
C GLY A 298 23.46 -41.90 1.76
N ASP A 299 23.84 -40.64 1.99
CA ASP A 299 23.63 -39.93 3.26
C ASP A 299 22.97 -38.55 3.08
N PHE A 300 22.37 -38.28 1.92
CA PHE A 300 21.80 -36.95 1.65
C PHE A 300 20.52 -36.73 2.48
N PRO A 301 20.48 -35.68 3.33
CA PRO A 301 19.24 -35.32 4.02
C PRO A 301 18.26 -34.83 2.97
N LYS A 302 17.13 -35.52 2.79
CA LYS A 302 16.09 -35.16 1.80
C LYS A 302 15.38 -33.82 2.09
N SER A 303 15.98 -33.00 2.94
CA SER A 303 15.60 -31.64 3.33
C SER A 303 16.82 -30.75 3.17
N VAL A 304 16.63 -29.59 2.52
CA VAL A 304 17.69 -28.61 2.30
C VAL A 304 17.35 -27.34 3.06
N ASP A 305 18.21 -26.96 4.00
CA ASP A 305 18.09 -25.70 4.70
C ASP A 305 18.64 -24.56 3.84
N VAL A 306 17.86 -23.49 3.76
CA VAL A 306 18.24 -22.25 3.09
C VAL A 306 18.54 -21.21 4.16
N THR A 307 19.76 -20.68 4.15
CA THR A 307 20.23 -19.66 5.09
C THR A 307 20.20 -18.30 4.40
N GLU A 308 19.73 -17.28 5.11
CA GLU A 308 19.83 -15.87 4.70
C GLU A 308 21.18 -15.34 5.19
N GLU A 309 21.99 -14.83 4.26
CA GLU A 309 23.23 -14.11 4.56
C GLU A 309 22.91 -12.62 4.62
N SER A 310 23.26 -11.99 5.74
CA SER A 310 23.09 -10.56 6.03
C SER A 310 23.95 -9.67 5.13
#